data_AF-A0A1B6IV00-F1
#
_entry.id   AF-A0A1B6IV00-F1
#
_cell.length_a   1.000
_cell.length_b   1.000
_cell.length_c   1.000
_cell.angle_alpha   90.00
_cell.angle_beta   90.00
_cell.angle_gamma   90.00
#
_symmetry.space_group_name_H-M   'P 1'
#
loop_
_entity.id
_entity.type
_entity.pdbx_description
1 polymer ?
#
loop_
_entity_poly.entity_id
_entity_poly.type
_entity_poly.pdbx_seq_one_letter_code
_entity_poly.pdbx_strand_id
1 'polypeptide(L)'
;MDTPVLELTLSGLSKLLDDKLANVATKEDVQTLKSDIEFLKRENNSLKKEISSLKKEKEVIDRKLYDLECNTRSNNLIFCHIPLTRETSLKNIIKDFCVEFLGTSSGIWVNRAYPLNKTKSIILAQFPNNDDIKEILSKVSRLRGTGYYVHQD
;
A
#
# COMPACT_ATOMS: atom_id res chain seq x y z
N MET A 1 17.78 -72.63 -44.80
CA MET A 1 17.76 -72.29 -43.36
C MET A 1 16.66 -73.10 -42.74
N ASP A 2 16.99 -73.90 -41.73
CA ASP A 2 16.01 -74.73 -41.03
C ASP A 2 15.05 -73.83 -40.23
N THR A 3 13.75 -73.99 -40.50
CA THR A 3 12.64 -73.31 -39.84
C THR A 3 12.75 -73.20 -38.30
N PRO A 4 13.22 -74.21 -37.53
CA PRO A 4 13.36 -74.09 -36.08
C PRO A 4 14.42 -73.08 -35.61
N VAL A 5 15.50 -72.86 -36.38
CA VAL A 5 16.54 -71.89 -36.01
C VAL A 5 16.02 -70.47 -36.16
N LEU A 6 15.28 -70.20 -37.24
CA LEU A 6 14.64 -68.91 -37.46
C LEU A 6 13.66 -68.59 -36.34
N GLU A 7 12.82 -69.54 -35.95
CA GLU A 7 11.83 -69.38 -34.88
C GLU A 7 12.49 -69.06 -33.52
N LEU A 8 13.58 -69.74 -33.19
CA LEU A 8 14.37 -69.46 -31.97
C LEU A 8 14.98 -68.05 -32.00
N THR A 9 15.52 -67.62 -33.15
CA THR A 9 16.12 -66.29 -33.29
C THR A 9 15.08 -65.16 -33.18
N LEU A 10 13.90 -65.33 -33.80
CA LEU A 10 12.79 -64.37 -33.68
C LEU A 10 12.28 -64.26 -32.24
N SER A 11 12.13 -65.39 -31.55
CA SER A 11 11.75 -65.42 -30.13
C SER A 11 12.75 -64.66 -29.25
N GLY A 12 14.06 -64.91 -29.44
CA GLY A 12 15.11 -64.23 -28.69
C GLY A 12 15.14 -62.72 -28.93
N LEU A 13 14.95 -62.28 -30.18
CA LEU A 13 14.84 -60.87 -30.54
C LEU A 13 13.60 -60.20 -29.93
N SER A 14 12.44 -60.88 -29.93
CA SER A 14 11.22 -60.36 -29.31
C SER A 14 11.40 -60.12 -27.81
N LYS A 15 11.97 -61.10 -27.10
CA LYS A 15 12.20 -60.99 -25.66
C LYS A 15 13.17 -59.86 -25.31
N LEU A 16 14.26 -59.72 -26.08
CA LEU A 16 15.19 -58.61 -25.89
C LEU A 16 14.54 -57.25 -26.14
N LEU A 17 13.61 -57.18 -27.09
CA LEU A 17 12.87 -55.95 -27.38
C LEU A 17 11.93 -55.58 -26.22
N ASP A 18 11.20 -56.56 -25.68
CA ASP A 18 10.33 -56.37 -24.51
C ASP A 18 11.14 -55.94 -23.27
N ASP A 19 12.26 -56.62 -22.98
CA ASP A 19 13.15 -56.30 -21.86
C ASP A 19 13.73 -54.88 -21.98
N LYS A 20 14.03 -54.41 -23.20
CA LYS A 20 14.53 -53.05 -23.45
C LYS A 20 13.43 -51.99 -23.40
N LEU A 21 12.20 -52.33 -23.78
CA LEU A 21 11.06 -51.40 -23.78
C LEU A 21 10.32 -51.34 -22.44
N ALA A 22 10.51 -52.31 -21.54
CA ALA A 22 9.82 -52.38 -20.24
C ALA A 22 9.95 -51.11 -19.38
N ASN A 23 11.06 -50.36 -19.51
CA ASN A 23 11.32 -49.14 -18.75
C ASN A 23 11.10 -47.84 -19.55
N VAL A 24 10.63 -47.94 -20.79
CA VAL A 24 10.36 -46.78 -21.65
C VAL A 24 8.92 -46.33 -21.42
N ALA A 25 8.71 -45.03 -21.27
CA ALA A 25 7.39 -44.45 -21.14
C ALA A 25 6.51 -44.84 -22.33
N THR A 26 5.31 -45.32 -22.05
CA THR A 26 4.34 -45.72 -23.07
C THR A 26 3.71 -44.49 -23.71
N LYS A 27 3.00 -44.71 -24.83
CA LYS A 27 2.26 -43.64 -25.49
C LYS A 27 1.18 -43.08 -24.56
N GLU A 28 0.57 -43.93 -23.76
CA GLU A 28 -0.48 -43.62 -22.79
C GLU A 28 0.07 -42.72 -21.66
N ASP A 29 1.27 -43.01 -21.15
CA ASP A 29 1.94 -42.18 -20.16
C ASP A 29 2.17 -40.76 -20.71
N VAL A 30 2.64 -40.65 -21.95
CA VAL A 30 2.88 -39.38 -22.63
C VAL A 30 1.58 -38.59 -22.85
N GLN A 31 0.47 -39.27 -23.20
CA GLN A 31 -0.84 -38.61 -23.36
C GLN A 31 -1.40 -38.11 -22.02
N THR A 32 -1.20 -38.87 -20.94
CA THR A 32 -1.60 -38.48 -19.59
C THR A 32 -0.82 -37.25 -19.14
N LEU A 33 0.51 -37.28 -19.25
CA LEU A 33 1.36 -36.13 -18.93
C LEU A 33 1.01 -34.90 -19.77
N LYS A 34 0.70 -35.06 -21.06
CA LYS A 34 0.26 -33.96 -21.91
C LYS A 34 -1.04 -33.34 -21.39
N SER A 35 -1.99 -34.16 -20.96
CA SER A 35 -3.28 -33.71 -20.41
C SER A 35 -3.09 -32.96 -19.09
N ASP A 36 -2.23 -33.47 -18.21
CA ASP A 36 -1.89 -32.82 -16.94
C ASP A 36 -1.21 -31.47 -17.16
N ILE A 37 -0.27 -31.39 -18.11
CA ILE A 37 0.40 -30.14 -18.47
C ILE A 37 -0.61 -29.11 -19.00
N GLU A 38 -1.55 -29.52 -19.85
CA GLU A 38 -2.59 -28.61 -20.36
C GLU A 38 -3.58 -28.18 -19.27
N PHE A 39 -3.87 -29.04 -18.28
CA PHE A 39 -4.62 -28.65 -17.10
C PHE A 39 -3.86 -27.60 -16.26
N LEU A 40 -2.60 -27.87 -15.91
CA LEU A 40 -1.75 -26.97 -15.13
C LEU A 40 -1.55 -25.61 -15.84
N LYS A 41 -1.42 -25.60 -17.17
CA LYS A 41 -1.36 -24.35 -17.95
C LYS A 41 -2.64 -23.52 -17.79
N ARG A 42 -3.81 -24.16 -17.84
CA ARG A 42 -5.10 -23.47 -17.68
C ARG A 42 -5.25 -22.92 -16.27
N GLU A 43 -4.93 -23.71 -15.25
CA GLU A 43 -4.97 -23.28 -13.85
C GLU A 43 -4.00 -22.10 -13.61
N ASN A 44 -2.76 -22.19 -14.09
CA ASN A 44 -1.77 -21.13 -13.98
C ASN A 44 -2.24 -19.83 -14.67
N ASN A 45 -2.88 -19.93 -15.84
CA ASN A 45 -3.46 -18.77 -16.51
C ASN A 45 -4.64 -18.17 -15.72
N SER A 46 -5.46 -19.00 -15.06
CA SER A 46 -6.53 -18.53 -14.17
C SER A 46 -5.96 -17.76 -12.97
N LEU A 47 -4.98 -18.35 -12.28
CA LEU A 47 -4.30 -17.75 -11.14
C LEU A 47 -3.63 -16.41 -11.51
N LYS A 48 -3.01 -16.32 -12.69
CA LYS A 48 -2.43 -15.06 -13.19
C LYS A 48 -3.50 -13.97 -13.36
N LYS A 49 -4.69 -14.32 -13.84
CA LYS A 49 -5.80 -13.37 -13.98
C LYS A 49 -6.31 -12.92 -12.61
N GLU A 50 -6.46 -13.84 -11.67
CA GLU A 50 -6.90 -13.55 -10.30
C GLU A 50 -5.91 -12.62 -9.57
N ILE A 51 -4.61 -12.93 -9.63
CA ILE A 51 -3.54 -12.06 -9.09
C ILE A 51 -3.60 -10.66 -9.73
N SER A 52 -3.86 -10.58 -11.03
CA SER A 52 -3.97 -9.29 -11.72
C SER A 52 -5.20 -8.49 -11.25
N SER A 53 -6.31 -9.16 -10.93
CA SER A 53 -7.49 -8.51 -10.34
C SER A 53 -7.20 -8.00 -8.93
N LEU A 54 -6.61 -8.85 -8.08
CA LEU A 54 -6.25 -8.50 -6.71
C LEU A 54 -5.28 -7.31 -6.65
N LYS A 55 -4.32 -7.22 -7.56
CA LYS A 55 -3.43 -6.05 -7.67
C LYS A 55 -4.19 -4.76 -7.95
N LYS A 56 -5.16 -4.79 -8.88
CA LYS A 56 -6.00 -3.62 -9.19
C LYS A 56 -6.88 -3.22 -8.02
N GLU A 57 -7.47 -4.20 -7.33
CA GLU A 57 -8.27 -3.94 -6.13
C GLU A 57 -7.43 -3.31 -5.03
N LYS A 58 -6.22 -3.83 -4.81
CA LYS A 58 -5.25 -3.22 -3.89
C LYS A 58 -4.94 -1.77 -4.26
N GLU A 59 -4.63 -1.48 -5.53
CA GLU A 59 -4.38 -0.11 -5.99
C GLU A 59 -5.58 0.84 -5.79
N VAL A 60 -6.81 0.33 -5.88
CA VAL A 60 -8.02 1.12 -5.56
C VAL A 60 -8.10 1.40 -4.07
N ILE A 61 -7.81 0.40 -3.24
CA ILE A 61 -7.82 0.54 -1.77
C ILE A 61 -6.73 1.52 -1.32
N ASP A 62 -5.51 1.39 -1.83
CA ASP A 62 -4.39 2.26 -1.50
C ASP A 62 -4.71 3.72 -1.86
N ARG A 63 -5.34 3.97 -3.03
CA ARG A 63 -5.82 5.31 -3.39
C ARG A 63 -6.88 5.85 -2.46
N LYS A 64 -7.89 5.04 -2.13
CA LYS A 64 -8.95 5.45 -1.18
C LYS A 64 -8.37 5.77 0.20
N LEU A 65 -7.40 4.98 0.65
CA LEU A 65 -6.71 5.21 1.92
C LEU A 65 -5.93 6.53 1.88
N TYR A 66 -5.17 6.76 0.81
CA TYR A 66 -4.48 8.02 0.59
C TYR A 66 -5.44 9.22 0.59
N ASP A 67 -6.55 9.14 -0.14
CA ASP A 67 -7.56 10.21 -0.19
C ASP A 67 -8.15 10.49 1.20
N LEU A 68 -8.44 9.45 1.99
CA LEU A 68 -8.95 9.59 3.36
C LEU A 68 -7.90 10.20 4.31
N GLU A 69 -6.63 9.80 4.20
CA GLU A 69 -5.54 10.39 4.96
C GLU A 69 -5.35 11.87 4.63
N CYS A 70 -5.32 12.21 3.33
CA CYS A 70 -5.25 13.60 2.87
C CYS A 70 -6.45 14.42 3.37
N ASN A 71 -7.67 13.88 3.32
CA ASN A 71 -8.85 14.56 3.85
C ASN A 71 -8.80 14.74 5.38
N THR A 72 -8.14 13.84 6.09
CA THR A 72 -8.00 13.93 7.55
C THR A 72 -6.91 14.93 7.96
N ARG A 73 -5.79 14.96 7.23
CA ARG A 73 -4.63 15.84 7.52
C ARG A 73 -4.77 17.23 6.93
N SER A 74 -5.52 17.40 5.84
CA SER A 74 -5.73 18.70 5.22
C SER A 74 -6.32 19.74 6.19
N ASN A 75 -7.03 19.27 7.21
CA ASN A 75 -7.64 20.08 8.24
C ASN A 75 -6.72 20.34 9.46
N ASN A 76 -5.48 19.87 9.42
CA ASN A 76 -4.52 20.01 10.50
C ASN A 76 -3.45 21.03 10.14
N LEU A 77 -3.11 21.88 11.10
CA LEU A 77 -1.94 22.75 11.03
C LEU A 77 -1.00 22.42 12.18
N ILE A 78 0.29 22.34 11.86
CA ILE A 78 1.37 22.18 12.81
C ILE A 78 1.93 23.57 13.11
N PHE A 79 1.88 23.95 14.38
CA PHE A 79 2.48 25.16 14.89
C PHE A 79 3.75 24.82 15.66
N CYS A 80 4.87 25.42 15.27
CA CYS A 80 6.20 25.15 15.82
C CYS A 80 6.74 26.32 16.63
N HIS A 81 7.50 25.97 17.66
CA HIS A 81 8.17 26.90 18.59
C HIS A 81 7.20 27.80 19.37
N ILE A 82 5.94 27.39 19.53
CA ILE A 82 4.98 28.20 20.30
C ILE A 82 5.42 28.29 21.76
N PRO A 83 5.46 29.49 22.35
CA PRO A 83 5.74 29.66 23.77
C PRO A 83 4.58 29.09 24.59
N LEU A 84 4.88 28.19 25.52
CA LEU A 84 3.90 27.73 26.49
C LEU A 84 3.63 28.84 27.49
N THR A 85 2.50 29.52 27.31
CA THR A 85 1.92 30.38 28.34
C THR A 85 1.37 29.52 29.49
N ARG A 86 1.06 30.16 30.62
CA ARG A 86 0.47 29.51 31.81
C ARG A 86 -0.97 29.01 31.60
N GLU A 87 -1.52 29.20 30.40
CA GLU A 87 -2.85 28.75 29.98
C GLU A 87 -2.93 27.21 29.94
N THR A 88 -3.99 26.64 30.52
CA THR A 88 -4.16 25.19 30.63
C THR A 88 -4.61 24.54 29.32
N SER A 89 -5.24 25.30 28.42
CA SER A 89 -5.84 24.78 27.19
C SER A 89 -5.01 25.13 25.96
N LEU A 90 -4.46 24.11 25.30
CA LEU A 90 -3.74 24.26 24.04
C LEU A 90 -4.59 24.94 22.95
N LYS A 91 -5.92 24.81 23.03
CA LYS A 91 -6.84 25.47 22.09
C LYS A 91 -6.79 26.99 22.21
N ASN A 92 -6.72 27.51 23.44
CA ASN A 92 -6.66 28.95 23.68
C ASN A 92 -5.30 29.50 23.25
N ILE A 93 -4.22 28.78 23.56
CA ILE A 93 -2.86 29.15 23.12
C ILE A 93 -2.81 29.34 21.60
N ILE A 94 -3.40 28.43 20.82
CA ILE A 94 -3.45 28.58 19.36
C ILE A 94 -4.31 29.77 18.93
N LYS A 95 -5.45 30.00 19.60
CA LYS A 95 -6.31 31.17 19.29
C LYS A 95 -5.59 32.48 19.56
N ASP A 96 -4.97 32.61 20.73
CA ASP A 96 -4.21 33.80 21.12
C ASP A 96 -3.03 34.03 20.18
N PHE A 97 -2.30 32.97 19.86
CA PHE A 97 -1.20 33.02 18.88
C PHE A 97 -1.67 33.53 17.51
N CYS A 98 -2.82 33.05 17.02
CA CYS A 98 -3.38 33.52 15.76
C CYS A 98 -3.79 35.00 15.80
N VAL A 99 -4.36 35.48 16.91
CA VAL A 99 -4.72 36.89 17.05
C VAL A 99 -3.47 37.77 17.16
N GLU A 100 -2.51 37.39 17.99
CA GLU A 100 -1.30 38.16 18.28
C GLU A 100 -0.33 38.22 17.10
N PHE A 101 0.01 37.07 16.50
CA PHE A 101 1.07 36.98 15.50
C PHE A 101 0.57 36.97 14.05
N LEU A 102 -0.64 36.46 13.81
CA LEU A 102 -1.22 36.41 12.46
C LEU A 102 -2.20 37.56 12.21
N GLY A 103 -2.75 38.20 13.26
CA GLY A 103 -3.78 39.24 13.13
C GLY A 103 -5.04 38.69 12.47
N THR A 104 -5.40 37.46 12.82
CA THR A 104 -6.62 36.82 12.35
C THR A 104 -7.81 37.30 13.16
N SER A 105 -9.00 37.34 12.54
CA SER A 105 -10.23 37.71 13.25
C SER A 105 -10.46 36.75 14.42
N SER A 106 -11.00 37.22 15.55
CA SER A 106 -11.21 36.45 16.78
C SER A 106 -12.18 35.25 16.67
N GLY A 107 -12.62 34.92 15.45
CA GLY A 107 -13.57 33.86 15.13
C GLY A 107 -12.97 32.48 14.83
N ILE A 108 -11.64 32.29 14.85
CA ILE A 108 -11.05 30.98 14.51
C ILE A 108 -11.52 29.88 15.47
N TRP A 109 -12.09 28.81 14.93
CA TRP A 109 -12.50 27.65 15.71
C TRP A 109 -11.46 26.52 15.65
N VAL A 110 -10.85 26.21 16.80
CA VAL A 110 -9.97 25.04 16.95
C VAL A 110 -10.78 23.88 17.52
N ASN A 111 -10.96 22.81 16.74
CA ASN A 111 -11.68 21.61 17.18
C ASN A 111 -10.86 20.84 18.22
N ARG A 112 -9.61 20.50 17.89
CA ARG A 112 -8.69 19.74 18.74
C ARG A 112 -7.29 20.33 18.65
N ALA A 113 -6.54 20.26 19.74
CA ALA A 113 -5.13 20.65 19.75
C ALA A 113 -4.37 19.70 20.68
N TYR A 114 -3.22 19.22 20.23
CA TYR A 114 -2.36 18.32 21.01
C TYR A 114 -0.87 18.56 20.71
N PRO A 115 0.01 18.34 21.69
CA PRO A 115 1.44 18.53 21.49
C PRO A 115 2.04 17.33 20.74
N LEU A 116 2.90 17.58 19.76
CA LEU A 116 3.67 16.53 19.08
C LEU A 116 4.95 16.15 19.84
N ASN A 117 5.40 16.98 20.79
CA ASN A 117 6.61 16.75 21.56
C ASN A 117 6.40 16.91 23.08
N LYS A 118 7.33 16.33 23.85
CA LYS A 118 7.30 16.39 25.33
C LYS A 118 7.43 17.83 25.85
N THR A 119 8.18 18.66 25.13
CA THR A 119 8.38 20.09 25.43
C THR A 119 7.15 20.93 25.11
N LYS A 120 6.12 20.37 24.48
CA LYS A 120 4.88 21.02 24.02
C LYS A 120 5.10 22.27 23.15
N SER A 121 6.30 22.41 22.56
CA SER A 121 6.64 23.53 21.68
C SER A 121 6.15 23.34 20.25
N ILE A 122 5.74 22.12 19.89
CA ILE A 122 5.12 21.82 18.61
C ILE A 122 3.71 21.30 18.89
N ILE A 123 2.71 21.94 18.29
CA ILE A 123 1.29 21.67 18.52
C ILE A 123 0.63 21.36 17.18
N LEU A 124 -0.07 20.23 17.10
CA LEU A 124 -1.01 19.96 16.02
C LEU A 124 -2.35 20.55 16.42
N ALA A 125 -2.92 21.41 15.58
CA ALA A 125 -4.26 21.93 15.77
C ALA A 125 -5.13 21.52 14.57
N GLN A 126 -6.29 20.96 14.88
CA GLN A 126 -7.31 20.55 13.91
C GLN A 126 -8.39 21.62 13.82
N PHE A 127 -8.66 22.05 12.60
CA PHE A 127 -9.67 23.06 12.26
C PHE A 127 -10.81 22.39 11.49
N PRO A 128 -12.07 22.59 11.90
CA PRO A 128 -13.20 22.01 11.18
C PRO A 128 -13.52 22.76 9.87
N ASN A 129 -13.13 24.03 9.79
CA ASN A 129 -13.42 24.89 8.65
C ASN A 129 -12.17 25.14 7.80
N ASN A 130 -12.29 24.91 6.49
CA ASN A 130 -11.19 25.11 5.54
C ASN A 130 -10.91 26.61 5.33
N ASP A 131 -11.91 27.48 5.51
CA ASP A 131 -11.71 28.92 5.36
C ASP A 131 -10.78 29.49 6.45
N ASP A 132 -10.90 29.01 7.70
CA ASP A 132 -10.01 29.37 8.81
C ASP A 132 -8.56 28.98 8.48
N ILE A 133 -8.35 27.80 7.90
CA ILE A 133 -7.03 27.29 7.50
C ILE A 133 -6.42 28.17 6.41
N LYS A 134 -7.20 28.49 5.37
CA LYS A 134 -6.74 29.38 4.29
C LYS A 134 -6.40 30.76 4.82
N GLU A 135 -7.20 31.31 5.72
CA GLU A 135 -6.94 32.60 6.34
C GLU A 135 -5.61 32.58 7.11
N ILE A 136 -5.39 31.54 7.93
CA ILE A 136 -4.14 31.34 8.68
C ILE A 136 -2.97 31.23 7.71
N LEU A 137 -3.02 30.32 6.74
CA LEU A 137 -1.93 30.05 5.78
C LEU A 137 -1.58 31.29 4.94
N SER A 138 -2.57 32.09 4.53
CA SER A 138 -2.33 33.34 3.80
C SER A 138 -1.52 34.37 4.60
N LYS A 139 -1.62 34.32 5.94
CA LYS A 139 -0.98 35.24 6.88
C LYS A 139 0.33 34.70 7.48
N VAL A 140 0.70 33.44 7.22
CA VAL A 140 1.93 32.81 7.74
C VAL A 140 3.20 33.57 7.34
N SER A 141 3.19 34.29 6.22
CA SER A 141 4.30 35.15 5.80
C SER A 141 4.71 36.19 6.86
N ARG A 142 3.78 36.61 7.73
CA ARG A 142 4.01 37.54 8.84
C ARG A 142 4.88 36.95 9.95
N LEU A 143 4.98 35.63 10.04
CA LEU A 143 5.83 34.94 11.02
C LEU A 143 7.32 34.95 10.62
N ARG A 144 7.67 35.48 9.45
CA ARG A 144 9.06 35.52 9.01
C ARG A 144 9.90 36.37 9.96
N GLY A 145 10.94 35.76 10.52
CA GLY A 145 11.88 36.43 11.44
C GLY A 145 11.48 36.38 12.91
N THR A 146 10.31 35.83 13.27
CA THR A 146 9.89 35.66 14.67
C THR A 146 10.39 34.36 15.30
N GLY A 147 10.83 33.39 14.48
CA GLY A 147 11.23 32.05 14.92
C GLY A 147 10.06 31.07 15.03
N TYR A 148 8.82 31.53 14.84
CA TYR A 148 7.63 30.69 14.78
C TYR A 148 7.35 30.20 13.36
N TYR A 149 6.80 28.98 13.24
CA TYR A 149 6.44 28.41 11.95
C TYR A 149 5.07 27.75 12.04
N VAL A 150 4.31 27.87 10.95
CA VAL A 150 3.04 27.17 10.78
C VAL A 150 3.06 26.52 9.41
N HIS A 151 2.72 25.24 9.35
CA HIS A 151 2.59 24.49 8.11
C HIS A 151 1.44 23.49 8.21
N GLN A 152 0.95 23.06 7.05
CA GLN A 152 -0.03 22.00 6.95
C GLN A 152 0.65 20.64 7.16
N ASP A 153 -0.04 19.73 7.86
CA ASP A 153 0.38 18.34 8.10
C ASP A 153 0.31 17.48 6.83
#